data_AF-A0A0B6ZR52-F1
#
_entry.id   AF-A0A0B6ZR52-F1
#
_cell.length_a   1.000
_cell.length_b   1.000
_cell.length_c   1.000
_cell.angle_alpha   90.00
_cell.angle_beta   90.00
_cell.angle_gamma   90.00
#
_symmetry.space_group_name_H-M   'P 1'
#
loop_
_entity.id
_entity.type
_entity.pdbx_description
1 polymer ?
#
loop_
_entity_poly.entity_id
_entity_poly.type
_entity_poly.pdbx_seq_one_letter_code
_entity_poly.pdbx_strand_id
1 'polypeptide(L)'
;LKMAIDLVDGFEVWLTQKLKSVSSDIDTDVFVSYIIGILDTESFEEENEEGITELLSGVIDPDVAVNVCKAIMVQWDADSESRKLPQAKEDMGDKLCMMFEKQTLATVKEKKMSKEDADRKAAILAQYGQVSDGDESGPDEVSEDESSIPSGSTTAQGTSGSGSRGKGETLDSLDHSALLIRNVNKEEVQRVEREKREKAKEEQEKKKEKDKQDRQAQKQKQQERKETEKKRTQKGEKRR
;
A
#
# COMPACT_ATOMS: atom_id res chain seq x y z
N LEU A 1 36.84 -0.82 -14.21
CA LEU A 1 36.34 0.34 -13.45
C LEU A 1 36.00 1.52 -14.38
N LYS A 2 35.23 1.30 -15.45
CA LYS A 2 34.91 2.35 -16.44
C LYS A 2 33.42 2.37 -16.84
N MET A 3 32.57 1.68 -16.07
CA MET A 3 31.14 1.51 -16.37
C MET A 3 30.20 2.07 -15.29
N ALA A 4 30.73 2.74 -14.26
CA ALA A 4 29.93 3.40 -13.23
C ALA A 4 29.79 4.92 -13.45
N ILE A 5 30.41 5.46 -14.49
CA ILE A 5 30.37 6.90 -14.82
C ILE A 5 29.29 7.18 -15.88
N ASP A 6 28.91 6.18 -16.68
CA ASP A 6 27.95 6.36 -17.78
C ASP A 6 26.47 6.44 -17.33
N LEU A 7 26.20 6.33 -16.01
CA LEU A 7 24.86 6.53 -15.44
C LEU A 7 24.72 7.84 -14.65
N VAL A 8 25.82 8.60 -14.55
CA VAL A 8 25.82 9.96 -13.96
C VAL A 8 25.74 10.93 -15.14
N ASP A 9 24.50 11.05 -15.60
CA ASP A 9 23.92 12.06 -16.49
C ASP A 9 24.87 13.09 -17.10
N GLY A 10 24.93 13.14 -18.43
CA GLY A 10 25.81 14.04 -19.20
C GLY A 10 25.72 15.53 -18.81
N PHE A 11 24.60 15.95 -18.20
CA PHE A 11 24.44 17.25 -17.57
C PHE A 11 25.41 17.50 -16.40
N GLU A 12 25.61 16.56 -15.48
CA GLU A 12 26.49 16.75 -14.31
C GLU A 12 27.95 16.93 -14.75
N VAL A 13 28.37 16.13 -15.74
CA VAL A 13 29.71 16.22 -16.33
C VAL A 13 29.91 17.56 -17.03
N TRP A 14 28.90 18.01 -17.78
CA TRP A 14 28.90 19.32 -18.42
C TRP A 14 28.96 20.45 -17.39
N LEU A 15 28.13 20.40 -16.34
CA LEU A 15 28.05 21.41 -15.29
C LEU A 15 29.40 21.50 -14.57
N THR A 16 29.99 20.35 -14.27
CA THR A 16 31.32 20.25 -13.68
C THR A 16 32.37 20.94 -14.55
N GLN A 17 32.37 20.67 -15.85
CA GLN A 17 33.31 21.29 -16.78
C GLN A 17 33.07 22.79 -16.96
N LYS A 18 31.79 23.21 -16.97
CA LYS A 18 31.39 24.61 -17.12
C LYS A 18 31.85 25.44 -15.93
N LEU A 19 31.64 24.96 -14.71
CA LEU A 19 32.10 25.63 -13.49
C LEU A 19 33.63 25.69 -13.42
N LYS A 20 34.32 24.58 -13.71
CA LYS A 20 35.81 24.55 -13.74
C LYS A 20 36.42 25.50 -14.78
N SER A 21 35.73 25.71 -15.91
CA SER A 21 36.18 26.62 -16.97
C SER A 21 36.05 28.09 -16.57
N VAL A 22 35.08 28.41 -15.72
CA VAL A 22 34.82 29.77 -15.25
C VAL A 22 35.70 30.10 -14.05
N SER A 23 35.90 29.15 -13.15
CA SER A 23 36.77 29.32 -11.99
C SER A 23 37.32 27.97 -11.54
N SER A 24 38.64 27.86 -11.57
CA SER A 24 39.35 26.63 -11.20
C SER A 24 39.37 26.37 -9.69
N ASP A 25 39.00 27.38 -8.89
CA ASP A 25 39.03 27.34 -7.43
C ASP A 25 37.67 26.96 -6.80
N ILE A 26 36.63 26.75 -7.62
CA ILE A 26 35.31 26.33 -7.13
C ILE A 26 35.33 24.84 -6.79
N ASP A 27 34.85 24.49 -5.59
CA ASP A 27 34.56 23.11 -5.22
C ASP A 27 33.40 22.56 -6.08
N THR A 28 33.76 21.96 -7.20
CA THR A 28 32.79 21.62 -8.22
C THR A 28 31.81 20.55 -7.74
N ASP A 29 32.24 19.62 -6.88
CA ASP A 29 31.40 18.51 -6.44
C ASP A 29 30.28 19.00 -5.51
N VAL A 30 30.58 19.94 -4.62
CA VAL A 30 29.58 20.56 -3.72
C VAL A 30 28.59 21.41 -4.52
N PHE A 31 29.09 22.26 -5.43
CA PHE A 31 28.24 23.17 -6.20
C PHE A 31 27.37 22.43 -7.22
N VAL A 32 27.92 21.43 -7.91
CA VAL A 32 27.14 20.58 -8.84
C VAL A 32 25.99 19.90 -8.09
N SER A 33 26.27 19.26 -6.95
CA SER A 33 25.22 18.59 -6.15
C SER A 33 24.15 19.56 -5.67
N TYR A 34 24.52 20.77 -5.26
CA TYR A 34 23.56 21.76 -4.76
C TYR A 34 22.72 22.37 -5.88
N ILE A 35 23.34 22.69 -7.03
CA ILE A 35 22.63 23.20 -8.21
C ILE A 35 21.64 22.16 -8.75
N ILE A 36 22.05 20.89 -8.84
CA ILE A 36 21.13 19.80 -9.22
C ILE A 36 19.99 19.69 -8.21
N GLY A 37 20.30 19.75 -6.92
CA GLY A 37 19.28 19.73 -5.86
C GLY A 37 18.25 20.85 -6.00
N ILE A 38 18.66 22.07 -6.40
CA ILE A 38 17.75 23.17 -6.72
C ILE A 38 16.89 22.82 -7.95
N LEU A 39 17.53 22.38 -9.04
CA LEU A 39 16.85 22.08 -10.30
C LEU A 39 15.89 20.89 -10.23
N ASP A 40 16.14 19.94 -9.33
CA ASP A 40 15.28 18.78 -9.08
C ASP A 40 14.10 19.11 -8.16
N THR A 41 14.11 20.26 -7.47
CA THR A 41 12.93 20.70 -6.72
C THR A 41 11.83 21.12 -7.70
N GLU A 42 10.56 20.89 -7.35
CA GLU A 42 9.39 21.30 -8.14
C GLU A 42 9.18 22.84 -8.14
N SER A 43 10.22 23.62 -7.83
CA SER A 43 10.22 25.07 -7.87
C SER A 43 10.18 25.60 -9.30
N PHE A 44 9.58 26.78 -9.44
CA PHE A 44 9.45 27.44 -10.73
C PHE A 44 10.80 27.87 -11.29
N GLU A 45 10.90 27.95 -12.62
CA GLU A 45 12.13 28.29 -13.36
C GLU A 45 12.78 29.60 -12.87
N GLU A 46 11.96 30.60 -12.49
CA GLU A 46 12.40 31.90 -11.96
C GLU A 46 13.05 31.79 -10.58
N GLU A 47 12.50 30.97 -9.67
CA GLU A 47 13.09 30.73 -8.34
C GLU A 47 14.41 29.96 -8.44
N ASN A 48 14.50 29.03 -9.41
CA ASN A 48 15.74 28.29 -9.68
C ASN A 48 16.82 29.22 -10.25
N GLU A 49 16.48 30.12 -11.18
CA GLU A 49 17.43 31.10 -11.73
C GLU A 49 17.96 32.03 -10.64
N GLU A 50 17.09 32.56 -9.77
CA GLU A 50 17.49 33.44 -8.67
C GLU A 50 18.36 32.70 -7.65
N GLY A 51 17.97 31.49 -7.23
CA GLY A 51 18.71 30.70 -6.24
C GLY A 51 20.09 30.24 -6.73
N ILE A 52 20.20 29.82 -7.98
CA ILE A 52 21.49 29.45 -8.59
C ILE A 52 22.37 30.68 -8.78
N THR A 53 21.78 31.81 -9.19
CA THR A 53 22.52 33.08 -9.33
C THR A 53 23.06 33.59 -7.99
N GLU A 54 22.25 33.56 -6.93
CA GLU A 54 22.67 33.95 -5.58
C GLU A 54 23.83 33.07 -5.10
N LEU A 55 23.68 31.74 -5.21
CA LEU A 55 24.71 30.78 -4.86
C LEU A 55 26.04 31.05 -5.59
N LEU A 56 25.99 31.27 -6.90
CA LEU A 56 27.17 31.48 -7.72
C LEU A 56 27.80 32.86 -7.47
N SER A 57 26.99 33.91 -7.26
CA SER A 57 27.49 35.27 -7.00
C SER A 57 28.34 35.40 -5.73
N GLY A 58 28.22 34.46 -4.79
CA GLY A 58 29.07 34.40 -3.59
C GLY A 58 30.50 33.94 -3.86
N VAL A 59 30.77 33.31 -5.01
CA VAL A 59 32.07 32.69 -5.33
C VAL A 59 32.66 33.19 -6.65
N ILE A 60 31.82 33.64 -7.59
CA ILE A 60 32.24 34.22 -8.86
C ILE A 60 31.63 35.59 -9.08
N ASP A 61 32.20 36.35 -10.02
CA ASP A 61 31.71 37.68 -10.37
C ASP A 61 30.21 37.64 -10.70
N PRO A 62 29.39 38.56 -10.15
CA PRO A 62 27.93 38.50 -10.29
C PRO A 62 27.47 38.55 -11.75
N ASP A 63 28.15 39.32 -12.60
CA ASP A 63 27.86 39.36 -14.04
C ASP A 63 28.16 38.03 -14.73
N VAL A 64 29.18 37.30 -14.28
CA VAL A 64 29.52 35.97 -14.80
C VAL A 64 28.56 34.92 -14.24
N ALA A 65 28.16 35.04 -12.97
CA ALA A 65 27.19 34.17 -12.31
C ALA A 65 25.85 34.14 -13.05
N VAL A 66 25.31 35.31 -13.42
CA VAL A 66 24.07 35.41 -14.20
C VAL A 66 24.19 34.71 -15.56
N ASN A 67 25.33 34.88 -16.25
CA ASN A 67 25.57 34.26 -17.55
C ASN A 67 25.73 32.73 -17.44
N VAL A 68 26.38 32.25 -16.38
CA VAL A 68 26.52 30.82 -16.09
C VAL A 68 25.17 30.22 -15.73
N CYS A 69 24.39 30.87 -14.86
CA CYS A 69 23.04 30.43 -14.50
C CYS A 69 22.14 30.27 -15.72
N LYS A 70 22.10 31.27 -16.62
CA LYS A 70 21.34 31.16 -17.89
C LYS A 70 21.78 29.99 -18.76
N ALA A 71 23.09 29.73 -18.84
CA ALA A 71 23.59 28.59 -19.58
C ALA A 71 23.19 27.25 -18.92
N ILE A 72 23.14 27.21 -17.58
CA ILE A 72 22.69 26.05 -16.81
C ILE A 72 21.22 25.76 -17.09
N MET A 73 20.36 26.77 -17.09
CA MET A 73 18.93 26.62 -17.38
C MET A 73 18.70 26.05 -18.79
N VAL A 74 19.34 26.64 -19.82
CA VAL A 74 19.23 26.16 -21.20
C VAL A 74 19.73 24.71 -21.35
N GLN A 75 20.84 24.37 -20.70
CA GLN A 75 21.37 23.02 -20.75
C GLN A 75 20.50 22.03 -19.98
N TRP A 76 19.93 22.45 -18.84
CA TRP A 76 19.00 21.66 -18.05
C TRP A 76 17.72 21.38 -18.83
N ASP A 77 17.17 22.36 -19.53
CA ASP A 77 15.99 22.15 -20.37
C ASP A 77 16.26 21.16 -21.50
N ALA A 78 17.40 21.30 -22.19
CA ALA A 78 17.81 20.38 -23.25
C ALA A 78 18.04 18.95 -22.72
N ASP A 79 18.65 18.81 -21.55
CA ASP A 79 18.82 17.52 -20.87
C ASP A 79 17.47 16.98 -20.36
N SER A 80 16.59 17.84 -19.85
CA SER A 80 15.25 17.49 -19.40
C SER A 80 14.36 17.04 -20.55
N GLU A 81 14.47 17.62 -21.74
CA GLU A 81 13.80 17.15 -22.95
C GLU A 81 14.31 15.77 -23.36
N SER A 82 15.60 15.51 -23.20
CA SER A 82 16.18 14.18 -23.44
C SER A 82 15.79 13.13 -22.37
N ARG A 83 15.56 13.57 -21.12
CA ARG A 83 15.01 12.74 -20.02
C ARG A 83 13.49 12.53 -20.13
N LYS A 84 12.78 13.51 -20.69
CA LYS A 84 11.34 13.47 -21.00
C LYS A 84 11.05 12.74 -22.31
N LEU A 85 12.04 12.53 -23.18
CA LEU A 85 11.93 11.56 -24.28
C LEU A 85 11.66 10.20 -23.64
N PRO A 86 10.50 9.58 -23.91
CA PRO A 86 9.98 8.56 -23.03
C PRO A 86 10.87 7.32 -23.09
N GLN A 87 11.50 6.97 -21.96
CA GLN A 87 11.33 5.59 -21.52
C GLN A 87 9.83 5.37 -21.46
N ALA A 88 9.31 4.66 -22.45
CA ALA A 88 7.95 4.17 -22.50
C ALA A 88 7.69 3.36 -21.23
N LYS A 89 7.29 4.04 -20.16
CA LYS A 89 6.30 3.49 -19.24
C LYS A 89 5.07 3.33 -20.13
N GLU A 90 4.97 2.19 -20.81
CA GLU A 90 3.72 1.70 -21.37
C GLU A 90 2.66 2.03 -20.32
N ASP A 91 1.77 2.96 -20.65
CA ASP A 91 0.72 3.38 -19.75
C ASP A 91 -0.02 2.11 -19.33
N MET A 92 0.04 1.80 -18.03
CA MET A 92 -0.65 0.64 -17.49
C MET A 92 -2.15 0.74 -17.84
N GLY A 93 -2.67 1.97 -18.01
CA GLY A 93 -3.97 2.30 -18.56
C GLY A 93 -4.18 1.81 -19.98
N ASP A 94 -3.29 2.11 -20.92
CA ASP A 94 -3.36 1.61 -22.30
C ASP A 94 -3.27 0.08 -22.36
N LYS A 95 -2.41 -0.53 -21.52
CA LYS A 95 -2.27 -1.99 -21.45
C LYS A 95 -3.51 -2.66 -20.85
N LEU A 96 -4.12 -2.04 -19.84
CA LEU A 96 -5.41 -2.45 -19.27
C LEU A 96 -6.53 -2.29 -20.31
N CYS A 97 -6.55 -1.20 -21.06
CA CYS A 97 -7.52 -0.95 -22.13
C CYS A 97 -7.39 -2.03 -23.23
N MET A 98 -6.16 -2.33 -23.67
CA MET A 98 -5.87 -3.43 -24.60
C MET A 98 -6.26 -4.81 -24.06
N MET A 99 -6.11 -5.05 -22.75
CA MET A 99 -6.51 -6.32 -22.12
C MET A 99 -8.04 -6.45 -22.03
N PHE A 100 -8.75 -5.37 -21.69
CA PHE A 100 -10.21 -5.37 -21.65
C PHE A 100 -10.81 -5.53 -23.04
N GLU A 101 -10.23 -4.88 -24.05
CA GLU A 101 -10.63 -5.03 -25.45
C GLU A 101 -10.41 -6.47 -25.97
N LYS A 102 -9.40 -7.18 -25.45
CA LYS A 102 -9.17 -8.60 -25.76
C LYS A 102 -10.03 -9.57 -24.95
N GLN A 103 -10.63 -9.15 -23.83
CA GLN A 103 -11.46 -10.01 -22.97
C GLN A 103 -12.98 -9.87 -23.22
N THR A 104 -13.42 -8.95 -24.06
CA THR A 104 -14.84 -8.79 -24.40
C THR A 104 -15.27 -9.70 -25.55
N LEU A 105 -15.37 -11.01 -25.31
CA LEU A 105 -16.43 -11.87 -25.88
C LEU A 105 -16.39 -13.31 -25.33
N ALA A 106 -17.15 -13.57 -24.26
CA ALA A 106 -17.68 -14.89 -23.97
C ALA A 106 -19.16 -14.73 -23.60
N THR A 107 -20.01 -14.63 -24.63
CA THR A 107 -21.45 -14.73 -24.49
C THR A 107 -21.80 -16.12 -23.95
N VAL A 108 -22.09 -16.22 -22.65
CA VAL A 108 -22.62 -17.45 -22.05
C VAL A 108 -24.05 -17.63 -22.55
N LYS A 109 -24.24 -18.64 -23.40
CA LYS A 109 -25.55 -19.16 -23.82
C LYS A 109 -26.40 -19.46 -22.59
N GLU A 110 -27.68 -19.09 -22.65
CA GLU A 110 -28.68 -19.40 -21.63
C GLU A 110 -28.67 -20.89 -21.25
N LYS A 111 -28.29 -21.18 -20.01
CA LYS A 111 -28.29 -22.54 -19.47
C LYS A 111 -29.71 -22.91 -19.06
N LYS A 112 -30.35 -23.85 -19.79
CA LYS A 112 -31.64 -24.43 -19.40
C LYS A 112 -31.51 -25.02 -17.99
N MET A 113 -32.24 -24.45 -17.04
CA MET A 113 -32.27 -24.92 -15.65
C MET A 113 -32.74 -26.38 -15.63
N SER A 114 -31.92 -27.27 -15.07
CA SER A 114 -32.34 -28.65 -14.81
C SER A 114 -33.42 -28.64 -13.73
N LYS A 115 -34.38 -29.58 -13.80
CA LYS A 115 -35.48 -29.73 -12.83
C LYS A 115 -34.97 -29.81 -11.38
N GLU A 116 -33.82 -30.45 -11.21
CA GLU A 116 -33.15 -30.59 -9.91
C GLU A 116 -32.63 -29.25 -9.34
N ASP A 117 -32.17 -28.34 -10.20
CA ASP A 117 -31.77 -26.99 -9.79
C ASP A 117 -32.98 -26.10 -9.46
N ALA A 118 -34.11 -26.32 -10.12
CA ALA A 118 -35.36 -25.64 -9.81
C ALA A 118 -35.91 -26.08 -8.45
N ASP A 119 -35.89 -27.38 -8.16
CA ASP A 119 -36.32 -27.93 -6.87
C ASP A 119 -35.40 -27.45 -5.73
N ARG A 120 -34.08 -27.38 -5.96
CA ARG A 120 -33.14 -26.84 -4.97
C ARG A 120 -33.37 -25.35 -4.69
N LYS A 121 -33.65 -24.56 -5.73
CA LYS A 121 -34.01 -23.15 -5.57
C LYS A 121 -35.35 -22.98 -4.85
N ALA A 122 -36.34 -23.83 -5.15
CA ALA A 122 -37.64 -23.81 -4.50
C ALA A 122 -37.54 -24.17 -3.01
N ALA A 123 -36.73 -25.17 -2.64
CA ALA A 123 -36.51 -25.54 -1.25
C ALA A 123 -35.88 -24.40 -0.43
N ILE A 124 -34.92 -23.68 -1.02
CA ILE A 124 -34.33 -22.49 -0.39
C ILE A 124 -35.38 -21.39 -0.26
N LEU A 125 -36.15 -21.10 -1.32
CA LEU A 125 -37.21 -20.10 -1.24
C LEU A 125 -38.29 -20.45 -0.22
N ALA A 126 -38.68 -21.72 -0.08
CA ALA A 126 -39.64 -22.16 0.93
C ALA A 126 -39.12 -21.92 2.35
N GLN A 127 -37.82 -22.15 2.59
CA GLN A 127 -37.16 -21.83 3.86
C GLN A 127 -37.23 -20.32 4.19
N TYR A 128 -37.26 -19.46 3.17
CA TYR A 128 -37.44 -18.01 3.34
C TYR A 128 -38.91 -17.54 3.27
N GLY A 129 -39.79 -18.31 2.65
CA GLY A 129 -41.23 -18.04 2.52
C GLY A 129 -41.99 -18.26 3.82
N GLN A 130 -41.48 -19.11 4.71
CA GLN A 130 -42.05 -19.38 6.03
C GLN A 130 -41.95 -18.20 7.02
N VAL A 131 -41.48 -17.03 6.58
CA VAL A 131 -41.30 -15.84 7.44
C VAL A 131 -42.16 -14.64 7.00
N SER A 132 -42.95 -14.72 5.92
CA SER A 132 -43.62 -13.53 5.39
C SER A 132 -45.05 -13.68 4.85
N ASP A 133 -45.76 -14.79 5.06
CA ASP A 133 -47.16 -14.85 4.66
C ASP A 133 -48.04 -15.64 5.66
N GLY A 134 -49.11 -14.99 6.14
CA GLY A 134 -50.28 -15.69 6.67
C GLY A 134 -50.44 -15.78 8.18
N ASP A 135 -51.36 -14.97 8.68
CA ASP A 135 -52.25 -15.13 9.84
C ASP A 135 -52.57 -16.56 10.32
N GLU A 136 -52.94 -16.65 11.61
CA GLU A 136 -53.77 -17.69 12.27
C GLU A 136 -53.11 -18.74 13.22
N SER A 137 -53.43 -18.53 14.52
CA SER A 137 -53.75 -19.51 15.58
C SER A 137 -52.68 -20.29 16.37
N GLY A 138 -52.70 -20.06 17.70
CA GLY A 138 -52.47 -21.11 18.72
C GLY A 138 -51.36 -20.82 19.75
N PRO A 139 -51.67 -20.64 21.05
CA PRO A 139 -50.65 -20.54 22.09
C PRO A 139 -50.18 -21.94 22.51
N ASP A 140 -48.89 -22.14 22.75
CA ASP A 140 -48.37 -22.78 23.97
C ASP A 140 -46.89 -23.16 23.88
N GLU A 141 -46.27 -23.05 25.05
CA GLU A 141 -45.14 -23.82 25.59
C GLU A 141 -43.72 -23.72 24.99
N VAL A 142 -42.90 -23.00 25.79
CA VAL A 142 -41.52 -23.29 26.21
C VAL A 142 -40.83 -24.55 25.67
N SER A 143 -39.61 -24.38 25.18
CA SER A 143 -38.49 -25.25 25.56
C SER A 143 -37.15 -24.58 25.28
N GLU A 144 -36.36 -24.48 26.34
CA GLU A 144 -34.93 -24.23 26.31
C GLU A 144 -34.26 -25.54 25.87
N ASP A 145 -33.34 -25.50 24.90
CA ASP A 145 -32.24 -26.46 24.91
C ASP A 145 -30.99 -25.90 24.22
N GLU A 146 -29.89 -26.11 24.92
CA GLU A 146 -28.54 -25.63 24.68
C GLU A 146 -27.72 -26.84 24.22
N SER A 147 -27.17 -26.82 23.01
CA SER A 147 -26.11 -27.77 22.67
C SER A 147 -25.20 -27.28 21.53
N SER A 148 -24.05 -26.76 21.96
CA SER A 148 -22.71 -27.28 21.62
C SER A 148 -22.39 -27.61 20.15
N ILE A 149 -21.58 -26.74 19.52
CA ILE A 149 -20.87 -27.00 18.26
C ILE A 149 -19.52 -27.71 18.55
N PRO A 150 -19.18 -28.84 17.90
CA PRO A 150 -17.90 -29.52 18.12
C PRO A 150 -16.76 -28.85 17.34
N SER A 151 -15.61 -28.74 18.02
CA SER A 151 -14.32 -28.24 17.50
C SER A 151 -13.73 -29.13 16.40
N GLY A 152 -13.37 -28.51 15.28
CA GLY A 152 -12.59 -29.11 14.20
C GLY A 152 -11.08 -28.86 14.38
N SER A 153 -10.37 -29.95 14.70
CA SER A 153 -8.91 -30.09 14.79
C SER A 153 -8.20 -29.72 13.48
N THR A 154 -7.17 -28.85 13.56
CA THR A 154 -6.21 -28.61 12.47
C THR A 154 -4.94 -29.42 12.72
N THR A 155 -4.71 -30.40 11.85
CA THR A 155 -3.50 -31.22 11.80
C THR A 155 -2.28 -30.35 11.47
N ALA A 156 -1.41 -30.15 12.45
CA ALA A 156 -0.05 -29.66 12.28
C ALA A 156 0.85 -30.84 11.89
N GLN A 157 1.46 -30.78 10.71
CA GLN A 157 2.50 -31.73 10.28
C GLN A 157 3.85 -31.03 10.37
N GLY A 158 4.58 -31.33 11.44
CA GLY A 158 6.00 -31.01 11.58
C GLY A 158 6.85 -31.99 10.78
N THR A 159 7.94 -31.49 10.21
CA THR A 159 9.08 -32.30 9.77
C THR A 159 10.35 -31.75 10.39
N SER A 160 10.76 -32.36 11.50
CA SER A 160 12.16 -32.58 11.86
C SER A 160 12.75 -33.63 10.90
N GLY A 161 14.03 -33.74 10.61
CA GLY A 161 15.24 -33.02 10.96
C GLY A 161 16.41 -33.69 10.21
N SER A 162 17.61 -33.11 10.25
CA SER A 162 18.85 -33.85 10.03
C SER A 162 20.03 -33.04 10.56
N GLY A 163 20.52 -33.43 11.73
CA GLY A 163 21.82 -33.00 12.23
C GLY A 163 22.94 -33.80 11.58
N SER A 164 24.11 -33.18 11.46
CA SER A 164 25.36 -33.93 11.38
C SER A 164 26.45 -33.20 12.15
N ARG A 165 27.02 -33.92 13.12
CA ARG A 165 28.12 -33.51 14.02
C ARG A 165 29.42 -33.60 13.23
N GLY A 166 30.20 -32.52 13.23
CA GLY A 166 31.61 -32.52 12.83
C GLY A 166 32.42 -31.70 13.83
N LYS A 167 33.07 -32.38 14.77
CA LYS A 167 34.04 -31.81 15.70
C LYS A 167 35.40 -31.77 14.97
N GLY A 168 35.95 -30.58 14.77
CA GLY A 168 37.27 -30.36 14.18
C GLY A 168 37.81 -29.02 14.63
N GLU A 169 38.71 -29.05 15.60
CA GLU A 169 39.46 -27.89 16.09
C GLU A 169 40.58 -27.58 15.08
N THR A 170 40.51 -26.42 14.41
CA THR A 170 41.69 -25.77 13.81
C THR A 170 41.51 -24.26 13.89
N LEU A 171 42.56 -23.60 14.36
CA LEU A 171 42.69 -22.17 14.60
C LEU A 171 42.55 -21.33 13.32
N ASP A 172 42.19 -20.07 13.54
CA ASP A 172 42.38 -18.90 12.68
C ASP A 172 41.46 -18.76 11.45
N SER A 173 40.28 -18.18 11.67
CA SER A 173 39.54 -17.47 10.62
C SER A 173 38.67 -16.40 11.26
N LEU A 174 39.22 -15.19 11.34
CA LEU A 174 38.49 -13.97 11.68
C LEU A 174 37.16 -13.91 10.92
N ASP A 175 36.10 -13.62 11.68
CA ASP A 175 34.70 -13.61 11.28
C ASP A 175 34.43 -12.68 10.08
N HIS A 176 34.61 -13.21 8.87
CA HIS A 176 34.24 -12.57 7.61
C HIS A 176 32.71 -12.52 7.44
N SER A 177 31.91 -13.18 8.30
CA SER A 177 30.45 -13.16 8.23
C SER A 177 29.85 -11.87 8.81
N ALA A 178 30.54 -11.20 9.73
CA ALA A 178 30.10 -9.90 10.27
C ALA A 178 30.44 -8.71 9.35
N LEU A 179 31.38 -8.89 8.41
CA LEU A 179 31.80 -7.87 7.44
C LEU A 179 31.07 -7.95 6.10
N LEU A 180 30.39 -9.07 5.82
CA LEU A 180 29.45 -9.16 4.71
C LEU A 180 28.19 -8.39 5.11
N ILE A 181 28.03 -7.18 4.56
CA ILE A 181 26.81 -6.37 4.71
C ILE A 181 25.60 -7.28 4.49
N ARG A 182 24.87 -7.52 5.57
CA ARG A 182 23.66 -8.37 5.58
C ARG A 182 22.75 -7.88 4.47
N ASN A 183 22.23 -8.79 3.64
CA ASN A 183 21.33 -8.39 2.55
C ASN A 183 20.00 -7.88 3.14
N VAL A 184 19.92 -6.57 3.36
CA VAL A 184 18.75 -5.89 3.93
C VAL A 184 17.54 -6.02 3.01
N ASN A 185 17.75 -6.13 1.69
CA ASN A 185 16.68 -6.22 0.70
C ASN A 185 15.80 -7.46 0.90
N LYS A 186 16.40 -8.63 1.16
CA LYS A 186 15.63 -9.87 1.41
C LYS A 186 14.82 -9.79 2.71
N GLU A 187 15.38 -9.17 3.74
CA GLU A 187 14.72 -9.04 5.04
C GLU A 187 13.60 -8.01 5.01
N GLU A 188 13.79 -6.92 4.28
CA GLU A 188 12.78 -5.89 4.09
C GLU A 188 11.55 -6.44 3.38
N VAL A 189 11.74 -7.21 2.31
CA VAL A 189 10.62 -7.86 1.59
C VAL A 189 9.84 -8.79 2.51
N GLN A 190 10.53 -9.61 3.31
CA GLN A 190 9.87 -10.51 4.27
C GLN A 190 9.15 -9.75 5.40
N ARG A 191 9.69 -8.61 5.84
CA ARG A 191 9.06 -7.75 6.85
C ARG A 191 7.79 -7.12 6.30
N VAL A 192 7.86 -6.52 5.11
CA VAL A 192 6.69 -5.91 4.45
C VAL A 192 5.59 -6.93 4.18
N GLU A 193 5.94 -8.14 3.74
CA GLU A 193 4.95 -9.22 3.53
C GLU A 193 4.28 -9.66 4.85
N ARG A 194 5.07 -9.81 5.92
CA ARG A 194 4.55 -10.15 7.26
C ARG A 194 3.63 -9.07 7.79
N GLU A 195 4.02 -7.80 7.72
CA GLU A 195 3.21 -6.66 8.16
C GLU A 195 1.90 -6.55 7.38
N LYS A 196 1.93 -6.78 6.06
CA LYS A 196 0.71 -6.79 5.25
C LYS A 196 -0.25 -7.90 5.69
N ARG A 197 0.28 -9.09 5.98
CA ARG A 197 -0.53 -10.22 6.46
C ARG A 197 -1.11 -9.97 7.85
N GLU A 198 -0.36 -9.32 8.74
CA GLU A 198 -0.80 -8.97 10.09
C GLU A 198 -1.85 -7.85 10.07
N LYS A 199 -1.61 -6.78 9.29
CA LYS A 199 -2.59 -5.70 9.08
C LYS A 199 -3.91 -6.22 8.54
N ALA A 200 -3.88 -7.12 7.56
CA ALA A 200 -5.11 -7.72 7.02
C ALA A 200 -5.88 -8.55 8.05
N LYS A 201 -5.19 -9.23 8.98
CA LYS A 201 -5.85 -9.96 10.08
C LYS A 201 -6.45 -9.00 11.10
N GLU A 202 -5.71 -7.99 11.51
CA GLU A 202 -6.20 -6.97 12.46
C GLU A 202 -7.40 -6.21 11.92
N GLU A 203 -7.40 -5.84 10.64
CA GLU A 203 -8.54 -5.15 10.03
C GLU A 203 -9.80 -6.03 9.99
N GLN A 204 -9.65 -7.33 9.72
CA GLN A 204 -10.77 -8.27 9.79
C GLN A 204 -11.30 -8.44 11.21
N GLU A 205 -10.42 -8.52 12.22
CA GLU A 205 -10.82 -8.60 13.62
C GLU A 205 -11.50 -7.32 14.08
N LYS A 206 -10.94 -6.14 13.77
CA LYS A 206 -11.53 -4.83 14.05
C LYS A 206 -12.90 -4.68 13.39
N LYS A 207 -13.07 -5.15 12.14
CA LYS A 207 -14.36 -5.15 11.44
C LYS A 207 -15.39 -6.04 12.15
N LYS A 208 -15.01 -7.27 12.51
CA LYS A 208 -15.88 -8.20 13.27
C LYS A 208 -16.27 -7.63 14.63
N GLU A 209 -15.34 -6.99 15.33
CA GLU A 209 -15.58 -6.38 16.64
C GLU A 209 -16.50 -5.16 16.53
N LYS A 210 -16.30 -4.31 15.52
CA LYS A 210 -17.20 -3.19 15.23
C LYS A 210 -18.62 -3.65 14.93
N ASP A 211 -18.79 -4.65 14.05
CA ASP A 211 -20.11 -5.21 13.73
C ASP A 211 -20.80 -5.80 14.98
N LYS A 212 -20.02 -6.41 15.90
CA LYS A 212 -20.51 -6.93 17.17
C LYS A 212 -20.94 -5.82 18.13
N GLN A 213 -20.14 -4.77 18.26
CA GLN A 213 -20.44 -3.61 19.11
C GLN A 213 -21.69 -2.87 18.62
N ASP A 214 -21.82 -2.64 17.31
CA ASP A 214 -22.99 -1.98 16.72
C ASP A 214 -24.28 -2.78 16.98
N ARG A 215 -24.21 -4.12 16.85
CA ARG A 215 -25.34 -5.00 17.19
C ARG A 215 -25.73 -4.93 18.66
N GLN A 216 -24.75 -4.87 19.57
CA GLN A 216 -25.00 -4.76 21.01
C GLN A 216 -25.58 -3.38 21.37
N ALA A 217 -25.04 -2.31 20.82
CA ALA A 217 -25.52 -0.95 21.02
C ALA A 217 -26.98 -0.81 20.54
N GLN A 218 -27.34 -1.40 19.40
CA GLN A 218 -28.72 -1.39 18.91
C GLN A 218 -29.67 -2.12 19.86
N LYS A 219 -29.26 -3.28 20.41
CA LYS A 219 -30.05 -4.03 21.40
C LYS A 219 -30.22 -3.25 22.71
N GLN A 220 -29.15 -2.66 23.23
CA GLN A 220 -29.19 -1.85 24.44
C GLN A 220 -30.11 -0.63 24.27
N LYS A 221 -30.00 0.08 23.15
CA LYS A 221 -30.87 1.23 22.85
C LYS A 221 -32.36 0.85 22.80
N GLN A 222 -32.69 -0.35 22.31
CA GLN A 222 -34.07 -0.85 22.34
C GLN A 222 -34.54 -1.20 23.75
N GLN A 223 -33.68 -1.83 24.56
CA GLN A 223 -34.00 -2.15 25.96
C GLN A 223 -34.19 -0.88 26.79
N GLU A 224 -33.30 0.11 26.66
CA GLU A 224 -33.40 1.39 27.35
C GLU A 224 -34.69 2.14 26.97
N ARG A 225 -35.08 2.14 25.68
CA ARG A 225 -36.37 2.68 25.24
C ARG A 225 -37.55 1.98 25.90
N LYS A 226 -37.54 0.64 25.95
CA LYS A 226 -38.59 -0.14 26.62
C LYS A 226 -38.65 0.14 28.12
N GLU A 227 -37.51 0.26 28.79
CA GLU A 227 -37.46 0.53 30.23
C GLU A 227 -37.86 1.97 30.58
N THR A 228 -37.39 2.95 29.80
CA THR A 228 -37.77 4.36 29.98
C THR A 228 -39.27 4.53 29.77
N GLU A 229 -39.85 3.85 28.78
CA GLU A 229 -41.30 3.81 28.56
C GLU A 229 -42.04 3.16 29.74
N LYS A 230 -41.60 1.98 30.22
CA LYS A 230 -42.16 1.32 31.42
C LYS A 230 -42.09 2.20 32.67
N LYS A 231 -40.96 2.89 32.90
CA LYS A 231 -40.78 3.83 34.02
C LYS A 231 -41.70 5.05 33.88
N ARG A 232 -41.97 5.51 32.65
CA ARG A 232 -42.88 6.63 32.38
C ARG A 232 -44.33 6.26 32.69
N THR A 233 -44.78 5.07 32.30
CA THR A 233 -46.17 4.63 32.54
C THR A 233 -46.42 4.30 34.01
N GLN A 234 -45.47 3.66 34.70
CA GLN A 234 -45.62 3.30 36.12
C GLN A 234 -45.66 4.52 37.06
N LYS A 235 -44.96 5.62 36.70
CA LYS A 235 -45.08 6.90 37.44
C LYS A 235 -46.42 7.61 37.22
N GLY A 236 -47.13 7.31 36.14
CA GLY A 236 -48.45 7.88 35.85
C GLY A 236 -49.56 7.28 36.71
N GLU A 237 -49.48 5.96 36.97
CA GLU A 237 -50.47 5.23 37.78
C GLU A 237 -50.32 5.52 39.28
N LYS A 238 -49.09 5.67 39.77
CA LYS A 238 -48.81 6.02 41.18
C LYS A 238 -49.16 7.48 41.56
N ARG A 239 -49.55 8.31 40.58
CA ARG A 239 -49.95 9.72 40.78
C ARG A 239 -51.47 9.95 40.68
N ARG A 240 -52.25 8.94 40.29
CA ARG A 240 -53.73 8.95 40.39
C ARG A 240 -54.16 8.27 41.67
#